data_AF-A0A349DDU3-F1
#
_entry.id   AF-A0A349DDU3-F1
#
_cell.length_a   1.000
_cell.length_b   1.000
_cell.length_c   1.000
_cell.angle_alpha   90.00
_cell.angle_beta   90.00
_cell.angle_gamma   90.00
#
_symmetry.space_group_name_H-M   'P 1'
#
loop_
_entity.id
_entity.type
_entity.pdbx_description
1 polymer ?
#
loop_
_entity_poly.entity_id
_entity_poly.type
_entity_poly.pdbx_seq_one_letter_code
_entity_poly.pdbx_strand_id
1 'polypeptide(L)' 'MDNKPQKINCHFISNTHWDREWRFSARRTQYMLGYMLDMLTDILDKYPEYRHFHLDSQTMPIQDYLEAYPE' A
#
# COMPACT_ATOMS: atom_id res chain seq x y z
N MET A 1 33.67 -2.95 31.88
CA MET A 1 32.32 -2.45 31.59
C MET A 1 31.95 -2.99 30.22
N ASP A 2 31.03 -3.94 30.17
CA ASP A 2 30.69 -4.66 28.93
C ASP A 2 29.89 -3.76 28.00
N ASN A 3 30.57 -3.22 26.99
CA ASN A 3 29.99 -2.34 25.98
C ASN A 3 29.48 -3.19 24.80
N LYS A 4 28.45 -4.01 25.02
CA LYS A 4 27.82 -4.77 23.93
C LYS A 4 26.84 -3.86 23.18
N PRO A 5 26.92 -3.77 21.84
CA PRO A 5 26.02 -2.95 21.06
C PRO A 5 24.57 -3.42 21.27
N GLN A 6 23.68 -2.48 21.60
CA GLN A 6 22.27 -2.77 21.81
C GLN A 6 21.62 -3.15 20.47
N LYS A 7 20.94 -4.30 20.43
CA LYS A 7 20.26 -4.76 19.22
C LYS A 7 19.02 -3.89 18.98
N ILE A 8 19.03 -3.13 17.87
CA ILE A 8 17.90 -2.29 17.47
C ILE A 8 16.93 -3.13 16.65
N ASN A 9 15.66 -3.14 17.05
CA ASN A 9 14.59 -3.70 16.23
C ASN A 9 14.05 -2.59 15.32
N CYS A 10 14.24 -2.75 14.01
CA CYS A 10 13.69 -1.83 13.01
C CYS A 10 12.49 -2.49 12.33
N HIS A 11 11.34 -1.85 12.41
CA HIS A 11 10.12 -2.29 11.75
C HIS A 11 9.94 -1.50 10.46
N PHE A 12 9.87 -2.20 9.33
CA PHE A 12 9.59 -1.60 8.04
C PHE A 12 8.12 -1.82 7.69
N ILE A 13 7.39 -0.72 7.49
CA ILE A 13 5.98 -0.76 7.11
C ILE A 13 5.89 -0.11 5.73
N SER A 14 5.64 -0.93 4.72
CA SER A 14 5.36 -0.42 3.39
C SER A 14 3.97 0.22 3.36
N ASN A 15 3.92 1.44 2.83
CA ASN A 15 2.71 2.23 2.65
C ASN A 15 2.87 3.08 1.39
N THR A 16 1.75 3.51 0.82
CA THR A 16 1.73 4.66 -0.08
C THR A 16 0.70 5.65 0.44
N HIS A 17 1.06 6.92 0.58
CA HIS A 17 0.08 7.94 0.92
C HIS A 17 -0.78 8.22 -0.31
N TRP A 18 -2.10 8.10 -0.16
CA TRP A 18 -3.03 8.09 -1.29
C TRP A 18 -4.09 9.18 -1.15
N ASP A 19 -3.74 10.38 -1.61
CA ASP A 19 -4.71 11.45 -1.78
C ASP A 19 -5.77 11.04 -2.81
N ARG A 20 -7.01 10.85 -2.35
CA ARG A 20 -8.14 10.47 -3.23
C ARG A 20 -8.31 11.47 -4.38
N GLU A 21 -8.12 12.75 -4.10
CA GLU A 21 -8.07 13.81 -5.10
C GLU A 21 -7.19 14.96 -4.60
N TRP A 22 -6.36 15.52 -5.49
CA TRP A 22 -5.55 16.69 -5.18
C TRP A 22 -4.99 17.30 -6.47
N ARG A 23 -3.82 16.82 -6.92
CA ARG A 23 -3.18 17.25 -8.18
C ARG A 23 -3.98 16.84 -9.41
N PHE A 24 -4.65 15.70 -9.33
CA PHE A 24 -5.47 15.13 -10.41
C PHE A 24 -6.91 14.95 -9.93
N SER A 25 -7.83 14.83 -10.88
CA SER A 25 -9.23 14.52 -10.58
C SER A 25 -9.37 13.15 -9.92
N ALA A 26 -10.39 12.99 -9.07
CA ALA A 26 -10.70 11.72 -8.39
C ALA A 26 -10.77 10.52 -9.35
N ARG A 27 -11.28 10.72 -10.59
CA ARG A 27 -11.33 9.63 -11.57
C ARG A 27 -9.95 9.23 -12.08
N ARG A 28 -9.04 10.19 -12.25
CA ARG A 28 -7.66 9.90 -12.69
C ARG A 28 -6.88 9.19 -11.60
N THR A 29 -7.00 9.63 -10.35
CA THR A 29 -6.40 8.93 -9.21
C THR A 29 -7.01 7.53 -9.04
N GLN A 30 -8.31 7.34 -9.21
CA GLN A 30 -8.95 6.00 -9.20
C GLN A 30 -8.36 5.03 -10.25
N TYR A 31 -8.06 5.51 -11.47
CA TYR A 31 -7.35 4.66 -12.46
C TYR A 31 -5.92 4.31 -12.03
N MET A 32 -5.20 5.26 -11.43
CA MET A 32 -3.86 4.99 -10.89
C MET A 32 -3.91 4.02 -9.71
N LEU A 33 -4.98 4.06 -8.91
CA LEU A 33 -5.21 3.16 -7.79
C LEU A 33 -5.37 1.72 -8.28
N GLY A 34 -6.15 1.50 -9.34
CA GLY A 34 -6.28 0.19 -9.98
C GLY A 34 -4.93 -0.39 -10.37
N TYR A 35 -4.14 0.37 -11.14
CA TYR A 35 -2.79 -0.05 -11.54
C TYR A 35 -1.87 -0.35 -10.34
N MET A 36 -1.96 0.44 -9.27
CA MET A 36 -1.16 0.21 -8.06
C MET A 36 -1.57 -1.09 -7.34
N LEU A 37 -2.87 -1.36 -7.22
CA LEU A 37 -3.39 -2.56 -6.58
C LEU A 37 -3.09 -3.83 -7.40
N ASP A 38 -3.12 -3.75 -8.72
CA ASP A 38 -2.69 -4.86 -9.60
C ASP A 38 -1.20 -5.19 -9.37
N MET A 39 -0.33 -4.18 -9.34
CA MET A 39 1.08 -4.40 -9.02
C MET A 39 1.29 -4.93 -7.59
N LEU A 40 0.50 -4.45 -6.62
CA LEU A 40 0.60 -4.89 -5.24
C LEU A 40 0.19 -6.37 -5.10
N THR A 41 -0.91 -6.78 -5.72
CA THR A 41 -1.39 -8.16 -5.68
C THR A 41 -0.40 -9.12 -6.36
N ASP A 42 0.17 -8.74 -7.51
CA ASP A 42 1.26 -9.48 -8.15
C ASP A 42 2.48 -9.69 -7.21
N ILE A 43 2.84 -8.66 -6.42
CA ILE A 43 3.93 -8.77 -5.45
C ILE A 43 3.57 -9.71 -4.30
N LEU A 44 2.35 -9.59 -3.76
CA LEU A 44 1.87 -10.42 -2.66
C LEU A 44 1.83 -11.91 -3.05
N ASP A 45 1.44 -12.21 -4.29
CA ASP A 45 1.37 -13.58 -4.80
C ASP A 45 2.76 -14.16 -5.07
N LYS A 46 3.66 -13.35 -5.64
CA LYS A 46 5.00 -13.81 -6.05
C LYS A 46 5.98 -13.93 -4.89
N TYR A 47 5.84 -13.12 -3.85
CA TYR A 47 6.81 -13.02 -2.74
C TYR A 47 6.13 -13.26 -1.39
N PRO A 48 5.97 -14.53 -0.94
CA PRO A 48 5.28 -14.87 0.31
C PRO A 48 5.89 -14.28 1.60
N GLU A 49 7.14 -13.80 1.53
CA GLU A 49 7.80 -13.04 2.59
C GLU A 49 7.27 -11.60 2.73
N TYR A 50 6.73 -11.02 1.65
CA TYR A 50 6.10 -9.71 1.63
C TYR A 50 4.61 -9.84 1.97
N ARG A 51 4.31 -9.91 3.27
CA ARG A 51 2.98 -10.35 3.74
C ARG A 51 1.94 -9.25 3.87
N HIS A 52 2.36 -8.00 4.02
CA HIS A 52 1.48 -6.91 4.39
C HIS A 52 1.86 -5.63 3.67
N PHE A 53 0.84 -4.88 3.28
CA PHE A 53 0.96 -3.51 2.79
C PHE A 53 -0.06 -2.66 3.53
N HIS A 54 0.39 -1.52 4.04
CA HIS A 54 -0.49 -0.56 4.70
C HIS A 54 -1.14 0.31 3.63
N LEU A 55 -2.47 0.30 3.53
CA LEU A 55 -3.21 1.08 2.53
C LEU A 55 -3.69 2.40 3.14
N ASP A 56 -2.71 3.22 3.56
CA ASP A 56 -2.90 4.61 3.99
C ASP A 56 -3.89 4.85 5.14
N SER A 57 -4.12 3.86 6.00
CA SER A 57 -5.08 3.96 7.13
C SER A 57 -6.52 4.33 6.72
N GLN A 58 -6.89 4.12 5.46
CA GLN A 58 -8.22 4.44 4.94
C GLN A 58 -8.81 3.23 4.23
N THR A 59 -10.12 3.06 4.37
CA THR A 59 -10.88 2.01 3.69
C THR A 59 -11.43 2.46 2.34
N MET A 60 -11.46 3.77 2.09
CA MET A 60 -12.00 4.36 0.85
C MET A 60 -11.33 3.85 -0.43
N PRO A 61 -9.99 3.65 -0.50
CA PRO A 61 -9.36 3.12 -1.70
C PRO A 61 -9.90 1.74 -2.11
N ILE A 62 -10.31 0.90 -1.16
CA ILE A 62 -10.92 -0.40 -1.47
C ILE A 62 -12.28 -0.19 -2.16
N GLN A 63 -13.09 0.75 -1.66
CA GLN A 63 -14.39 1.07 -2.25
C GLN A 63 -14.23 1.67 -3.66
N ASP A 64 -13.30 2.62 -3.82
CA ASP A 64 -13.01 3.24 -5.11
C ASP A 64 -12.48 2.21 -6.12
N TYR A 65 -11.69 1.22 -5.68
CA TYR A 65 -11.25 0.12 -6.55
C TYR A 65 -12.43 -0.77 -6.99
N LEU A 66 -13.23 -1.26 -6.04
CA LEU A 66 -14.36 -2.16 -6.33
C LEU A 66 -15.47 -1.51 -7.14
N GLU A 67 -15.63 -0.18 -7.07
CA GLU A 67 -16.54 0.56 -7.96
C GLU A 67 -16.09 0.50 -9.42
N ALA A 68 -14.78 0.49 -9.67
CA ALA A 68 -14.21 0.45 -11.01
C ALA A 68 -13.95 -0.98 -11.52
N TYR A 69 -13.63 -1.92 -10.62
CA TYR A 69 -13.23 -3.31 -10.89
C TYR A 69 -13.96 -4.26 -9.91
N PRO A 70 -15.22 -4.63 -10.21
CA PRO A 70 -16.11 -5.34 -9.27
C PRO A 70 -15.98 -6.88 -9.28
N GLU A 71 -15.15 -7.46 -10.14
CA GLU A 71 -14.94 -8.91 -10.30
C GLU A 71 -14.42 -9.64 -9.05
#